data_AF-A0A2E8JI61-F1
#
_entry.id   AF-A0A2E8JI61-F1
#
_cell.length_a   1.000
_cell.length_b   1.000
_cell.length_c   1.000
_cell.angle_alpha   90.00
_cell.angle_beta   90.00
_cell.angle_gamma   90.00
#
_symmetry.space_group_name_H-M   'P 1'
#
loop_
_entity.id
_entity.type
_entity.pdbx_description
1 polymer ?
#
loop_
_entity_poly.entity_id
_entity_poly.type
_entity_poly.pdbx_seq_one_letter_code
_entity_poly.pdbx_strand_id
1 'polypeptide(L)' 'MAPPALPEANSLTMIRTGPTSVMSVVLYPDLETANNTLEARKDMLEEFLHTVKDRWHMEGAVSLHHVNS' A
#
# COMPACT_ATOMS: atom_id res chain seq x y z
N MET A 1 -5.02 13.15 -3.71
CA MET A 1 -6.07 12.15 -4.02
C MET A 1 -5.39 10.79 -4.07
N ALA A 2 -5.94 9.78 -3.39
CA ALA A 2 -5.53 8.40 -3.60
C ALA A 2 -5.78 8.00 -5.07
N PRO A 3 -5.04 7.04 -5.65
CA PRO A 3 -5.31 6.58 -7.01
C PRO A 3 -6.75 6.07 -7.12
N PRO A 4 -7.38 6.21 -8.30
CA PRO A 4 -8.74 5.70 -8.55
C PRO A 4 -8.92 4.21 -8.23
N ALA A 5 -7.81 3.45 -8.17
CA ALA A 5 -7.79 2.02 -7.91
C ALA A 5 -8.13 1.63 -6.46
N LEU A 6 -8.10 2.57 -5.50
CA LEU A 6 -8.40 2.28 -4.08
C LEU A 6 -9.32 3.38 -3.49
N PRO A 7 -10.58 3.49 -3.97
CA PRO A 7 -11.48 4.56 -3.55
C PRO A 7 -11.92 4.46 -2.08
N GLU A 8 -11.85 3.28 -1.48
CA GLU A 8 -12.17 3.03 -0.07
C GLU A 8 -11.03 3.39 0.88
N ALA A 9 -9.85 3.74 0.35
CA ALA A 9 -8.69 4.12 1.16
C ALA A 9 -8.74 5.59 1.56
N ASN A 10 -8.44 5.87 2.84
CA ASN A 10 -8.25 7.24 3.34
C ASN A 10 -6.98 7.87 2.77
N SER A 11 -5.94 7.07 2.55
CA SER A 11 -4.67 7.53 2.00
C SER A 11 -3.90 6.41 1.32
N LEU A 12 -3.17 6.75 0.26
CA LEU A 12 -2.08 5.96 -0.29
C LEU A 12 -0.80 6.80 -0.25
N THR A 13 0.25 6.22 0.32
CA THR A 13 1.61 6.74 0.26
C THR A 13 2.52 5.75 -0.48
N MET A 14 3.24 6.25 -1.47
CA MET A 14 4.24 5.48 -2.21
C MET A 14 5.63 5.96 -1.81
N ILE A 15 6.41 5.08 -1.20
CA ILE A 15 7.76 5.37 -0.71
C ILE A 15 8.74 4.60 -1.58
N ARG A 16 9.55 5.31 -2.38
CA ARG A 16 10.65 4.68 -3.12
C ARG A 16 11.74 4.31 -2.12
N THR A 17 11.99 3.01 -1.96
CA THR A 17 13.02 2.49 -1.04
C THR A 17 14.36 2.20 -1.72
N GLY A 18 14.40 2.29 -3.06
CA GLY A 18 15.61 2.09 -3.85
C GLY A 18 15.38 2.37 -5.34
N PRO A 19 16.40 2.19 -6.20
CA PRO A 19 16.28 2.45 -7.65
C PRO A 19 15.17 1.62 -8.31
N THR A 20 14.93 0.40 -7.84
CA THR A 20 13.96 -0.56 -8.40
C THR A 20 12.94 -1.05 -7.37
N SER A 21 12.82 -0.41 -6.20
CA SER A 21 11.93 -0.86 -5.12
C SER A 21 11.07 0.27 -4.59
N VAL A 22 9.79 -0.05 -4.34
CA VAL A 22 8.78 0.85 -3.81
C VAL A 22 7.98 0.12 -2.73
N MET A 23 7.69 0.83 -1.64
CA MET A 23 6.73 0.44 -0.63
C MET A 23 5.42 1.21 -0.86
N SER A 24 4.31 0.49 -0.89
CA SER A 24 2.96 1.05 -1.00
C SER A 24 2.23 0.92 0.33
N VAL A 25 2.07 2.03 1.05
CA VAL A 25 1.36 2.09 2.33
C VAL A 25 -0.03 2.65 2.10
N VAL A 26 -1.06 1.86 2.40
CA VAL A 26 -2.46 2.27 2.27
C VAL A 26 -3.11 2.25 3.64
N LEU A 27 -3.82 3.32 3.96
CA LEU A 27 -4.57 3.46 5.20
C LEU A 27 -6.06 3.37 4.92
N TYR A 28 -6.73 2.45 5.59
CA TYR A 28 -8.16 2.22 5.52
C TYR A 28 -8.85 2.69 6.81
N PRO A 29 -10.16 2.97 6.79
CA PRO A 29 -10.90 3.35 8.00
C PRO A 29 -10.94 2.22 9.04
N ASP A 30 -10.97 0.97 8.59
CA ASP A 30 -11.08 -0.22 9.44
C ASP A 30 -10.48 -1.47 8.74
N LEU A 31 -10.35 -2.54 9.52
CA LEU A 31 -9.79 -3.82 9.07
C LEU A 31 -10.69 -4.53 8.04
N GLU A 32 -12.00 -4.42 8.18
CA GLU A 32 -12.94 -5.07 7.27
C GLU A 32 -12.78 -4.52 5.84
N THR A 33 -12.73 -3.19 5.72
CA THR A 33 -12.48 -2.50 4.46
C THR A 33 -11.13 -2.88 3.87
N ALA A 34 -10.08 -2.93 4.70
CA ALA A 34 -8.75 -3.35 4.25
C ALA A 34 -8.78 -4.76 3.67
N ASN A 35 -9.42 -5.72 4.36
CA ASN A 35 -9.52 -7.11 3.92
C ASN A 35 -10.29 -7.26 2.60
N ASN A 36 -11.40 -6.54 2.46
CA ASN A 36 -12.23 -6.59 1.25
C ASN A 36 -11.50 -6.07 0.00
N THR A 37 -10.45 -5.25 0.18
CA THR A 37 -9.66 -4.68 -0.93
C THR A 37 -8.42 -5.51 -1.30
N LEU A 38 -8.09 -6.57 -0.55
CA LEU A 38 -6.88 -7.37 -0.79
C LEU A 38 -6.88 -8.04 -2.17
N GLU A 39 -8.01 -8.61 -2.60
CA GLU A 39 -8.10 -9.29 -3.89
C GLU A 39 -7.98 -8.30 -5.06
N ALA A 40 -8.72 -7.19 -5.02
CA ALA A 40 -8.58 -6.13 -6.03
C ALA A 40 -7.15 -5.57 -6.11
N ARG A 41 -6.47 -5.49 -4.96
CA ARG A 41 -5.09 -5.03 -4.89
C ARG A 41 -4.09 -6.06 -5.43
N LYS A 42 -4.38 -7.35 -5.27
CA LYS A 42 -3.59 -8.42 -5.87
C LYS A 42 -3.67 -8.36 -7.39
N ASP A 43 -4.88 -8.19 -7.95
CA ASP A 43 -5.09 -8.05 -9.40
C ASP A 43 -4.34 -6.83 -9.95
N MET A 44 -4.46 -5.67 -9.29
CA MET A 44 -3.70 -4.47 -9.65
C MET A 44 -2.19 -4.74 -9.63
N LEU A 45 -1.68 -5.43 -8.61
CA LEU A 45 -0.24 -5.75 -8.49
C LEU A 45 0.24 -6.76 -9.54
N GLU A 46 -0.64 -7.58 -10.12
CA GLU A 46 -0.29 -8.48 -11.23
C GLU A 46 0.04 -7.69 -12.49
N GLU A 47 -0.65 -6.58 -12.74
CA GLU A 47 -0.34 -5.67 -13.85
C GLU A 47 1.07 -5.07 -13.73
N PHE A 48 1.61 -4.91 -12.51
CA PHE A 48 2.95 -4.38 -12.26
C PHE A 48 4.07 -5.44 -12.20
N LEU A 49 3.77 -6.72 -12.41
CA LEU A 49 4.77 -7.80 -12.28
C LEU A 49 5.97 -7.66 -13.24
N HIS A 50 5.79 -6.96 -14.36
CA HIS A 50 6.88 -6.69 -15.31
C HIS A 50 7.85 -5.59 -14.83
N THR A 51 7.49 -4.81 -13.80
CA THR A 51 8.29 -3.72 -13.23
C THR A 51 8.72 -3.96 -11.79
N VAL A 52 7.97 -4.73 -11.01
CA VAL A 52 8.26 -5.03 -9.59
C VAL A 52 8.63 -6.51 -9.46
N LYS A 53 9.91 -6.78 -9.16
CA LYS A 53 10.43 -8.16 -9.07
C LYS A 53 10.03 -8.91 -7.80
N ASP A 54 9.92 -8.21 -6.67
CA ASP A 54 9.67 -8.80 -5.36
C ASP A 54 8.46 -8.13 -4.70
N ARG A 55 7.54 -8.95 -4.15
CA ARG A 55 6.34 -8.49 -3.45
C ARG A 55 6.34 -9.00 -2.01
N TRP A 56 5.94 -8.13 -1.10
CA TRP A 56 5.85 -8.41 0.32
C TRP A 56 4.62 -7.69 0.86
N HIS A 57 3.84 -8.40 1.67
CA HIS A 57 2.64 -7.88 2.31
C HIS A 57 2.89 -7.81 3.81
N MET A 58 2.63 -6.63 4.38
CA MET A 58 2.68 -6.42 5.82
C MET A 58 1.36 -5.81 6.25
N GLU A 59 0.79 -6.35 7.32
CA GLU A 59 -0.42 -5.86 7.97
C GLU A 59 -0.14 -5.55 9.44
N GLY A 60 -0.87 -4.58 10.00
CA GLY A 60 -0.72 -4.20 11.40
C GLY A 60 -1.11 -2.75 11.66
N ALA A 61 -1.15 -2.39 12.94
CA ALA A 61 -1.37 -1.01 13.36
C ALA A 61 -0.21 -0.12 12.91
N VAL A 62 -0.53 1.04 12.34
CA VAL A 62 0.46 2.05 11.98
C VAL A 62 0.58 3.06 13.11
N SER A 63 1.78 3.26 13.63
CA SER A 63 2.09 4.31 14.60
C SER A 63 3.00 5.37 13.96
N LEU A 64 2.63 6.64 14.12
CA LEU A 64 3.47 7.76 13.72
C LEU A 64 4.40 8.13 14.87
N HIS A 65 5.69 7.87 14.71
CA HIS A 65 6.72 8.30 15.65
C HIS A 65 7.47 9.50 15.07
N HIS A 66 7.33 10.67 15.67
CA HIS A 66 8.19 11.81 15.37
C HIS A 66 9.54 11.61 16.07
N VAL A 67 10.57 11.24 15.32
CA VAL A 67 11.95 11.24 15.82
C VAL A 67 12.59 12.55 15.38
N ASN A 68 12.44 13.58 16.20
CA ASN A 68 13.22 14.81 16.10
C ASN A 68 14.09 14.91 17.36
N SER A 69 15.39 14.91 17.16
CA SER A 69 16.42 15.39 18.08
C SER A 69 17.45 16.17 17.27
#